data_AF-L9ULU5-F1
#
_entry.id   AF-L9ULU5-F1
#
_cell.length_a   1.000
_cell.length_b   1.000
_cell.length_c   1.000
_cell.angle_alpha   90.00
_cell.angle_beta   90.00
_cell.angle_gamma   90.00
#
_symmetry.space_group_name_H-M   'P 1'
#
loop_
_entity.id
_entity.type
_entity.pdbx_description
1 polymer ?
#
loop_
_entity_poly.entity_id
_entity_poly.type
_entity_poly.pdbx_seq_one_letter_code
_entity_poly.pdbx_strand_id
1 'polypeptide(L)'
;MTVRDKREKMTATREEFADAQQEFAAYAADFAADIETKRDVSSLLDAIDALRAEIEETGDAFDAYNQEFAAEVSHLQTEIGEQREALREMRDIFDAYAETFESDVEAKQDVSDLLAAIEDLRAEMDTTHEAFDAYTNEFVTDVAALRDVSDLLAAIEELQLEFGAVQAEFDDYTDDFDADIERFRNAVAEQRDAVAEYREEFHGVEVQAMLNAIADFQQEIDDFRAEFETTEESFDAFARDFYGAEASDSGDALETEAEAPDAGVPEQPAEESVETENEEAELEVVETETDTEDTDTGSIKEVEEELIIEEEIDTEDTREAENAVEEDEETEADEDAPEGMIQCLVCGEYYQAITEPHLQTHDMTIQEYREEYGEDMPLRPDDKA
;
A
#
# COMPACT_ATOMS: atom_id res chain seq x y z
N MET A 1 -136.20 134.01 -12.98
CA MET A 1 -134.73 134.18 -13.02
C MET A 1 -134.40 135.60 -13.41
N THR A 2 -133.71 136.31 -12.52
CA THR A 2 -133.20 137.66 -12.79
C THR A 2 -131.89 137.59 -13.57
N VAL A 3 -131.47 138.71 -14.17
CA VAL A 3 -130.18 138.82 -14.89
C VAL A 3 -129.00 138.58 -13.93
N ARG A 4 -129.17 138.87 -12.64
CA ARG A 4 -128.20 138.58 -11.58
C ARG A 4 -128.06 137.07 -11.35
N ASP A 5 -129.16 136.33 -11.26
CA ASP A 5 -129.15 134.86 -11.11
C ASP A 5 -128.43 134.17 -12.30
N LYS A 6 -128.62 134.67 -13.53
CA LYS A 6 -127.92 134.13 -14.72
C LYS A 6 -126.41 134.41 -14.70
N ARG A 7 -126.01 135.55 -14.14
CA ARG A 7 -124.59 135.93 -14.02
C ARG A 7 -123.91 135.12 -12.93
N GLU A 8 -124.52 134.99 -11.76
CA GLU A 8 -124.04 134.12 -10.67
C GLU A 8 -123.98 132.66 -11.12
N LYS A 9 -124.99 132.16 -11.87
CA LYS A 9 -124.95 130.81 -12.44
C LYS A 9 -123.84 130.65 -13.48
N MET A 10 -123.60 131.63 -14.36
CA MET A 10 -122.48 131.59 -15.32
C MET A 10 -121.11 131.63 -14.62
N THR A 11 -120.97 132.40 -13.54
CA THR A 11 -119.74 132.44 -12.73
C THR A 11 -119.55 131.12 -12.01
N ALA A 12 -120.58 130.56 -11.38
CA ALA A 12 -120.52 129.26 -10.71
C ALA A 12 -120.22 128.12 -11.71
N THR A 13 -120.86 128.09 -12.88
CA THR A 13 -120.55 127.09 -13.92
C THR A 13 -119.15 127.28 -14.51
N ARG A 14 -118.61 128.51 -14.51
CA ARG A 14 -117.23 128.77 -14.94
C ARG A 14 -116.21 128.36 -13.88
N GLU A 15 -116.54 128.51 -12.60
CA GLU A 15 -115.76 127.99 -11.47
C GLU A 15 -115.81 126.46 -11.46
N GLU A 16 -116.99 125.84 -11.56
CA GLU A 16 -117.14 124.38 -11.71
C GLU A 16 -116.38 123.84 -12.94
N PHE A 17 -116.36 124.57 -14.06
CA PHE A 17 -115.58 124.19 -15.23
C PHE A 17 -114.07 124.37 -15.01
N ALA A 18 -113.65 125.41 -14.28
CA ALA A 18 -112.25 125.61 -13.93
C ALA A 18 -111.76 124.55 -12.94
N ASP A 19 -112.59 124.17 -11.98
CA ASP A 19 -112.32 123.10 -11.00
C ASP A 19 -112.27 121.75 -11.72
N ALA A 20 -113.23 121.44 -12.59
CA ALA A 20 -113.19 120.23 -13.42
C ALA A 20 -111.98 120.21 -14.36
N GLN A 21 -111.60 121.36 -14.93
CA GLN A 21 -110.40 121.47 -15.76
C GLN A 21 -109.12 121.25 -14.93
N GLN A 22 -109.11 121.69 -13.67
CA GLN A 22 -107.99 121.49 -12.75
C GLN A 22 -107.89 120.03 -12.27
N GLU A 23 -109.01 119.39 -11.94
CA GLU A 23 -109.06 117.95 -11.61
C GLU A 23 -108.63 117.10 -12.81
N PHE A 24 -109.07 117.45 -14.02
CA PHE A 24 -108.66 116.73 -15.23
C PHE A 24 -107.18 116.94 -15.54
N ALA A 25 -106.64 118.14 -15.30
CA ALA A 25 -105.21 118.41 -15.43
C ALA A 25 -104.37 117.64 -14.39
N ALA A 26 -104.87 117.52 -13.15
CA ALA A 26 -104.24 116.71 -12.11
C ALA A 26 -104.26 115.21 -12.48
N TYR A 27 -105.40 114.69 -12.93
CA TYR A 27 -105.49 113.31 -13.41
C TYR A 27 -104.59 113.05 -14.63
N ALA A 28 -104.52 113.98 -15.57
CA ALA A 28 -103.63 113.87 -16.72
C ALA A 28 -102.15 113.89 -16.31
N ALA A 29 -101.79 114.67 -15.29
CA ALA A 29 -100.44 114.68 -14.72
C ALA A 29 -100.12 113.36 -13.99
N ASP A 30 -101.03 112.85 -13.16
CA ASP A 30 -100.87 111.57 -12.46
C ASP A 30 -100.80 110.40 -13.44
N PHE A 31 -101.63 110.41 -14.48
CA PHE A 31 -101.60 109.41 -15.54
C PHE A 31 -100.29 109.46 -16.35
N ALA A 32 -99.77 110.67 -16.64
CA ALA A 32 -98.48 110.82 -17.28
C ALA A 32 -97.34 110.28 -16.39
N ALA A 33 -97.39 110.53 -15.08
CA ALA A 33 -96.41 110.01 -14.12
C ALA A 33 -96.50 108.48 -13.96
N ASP A 34 -97.70 107.90 -13.94
CA ASP A 34 -97.90 106.43 -13.92
C ASP A 34 -97.40 105.79 -15.23
N ILE A 35 -97.64 106.42 -16.38
CA ILE A 35 -97.07 105.97 -17.66
C ILE A 35 -95.54 106.05 -17.63
N GLU A 36 -94.94 107.14 -17.13
CA GLU A 36 -93.48 107.24 -17.03
C GLU A 36 -92.92 106.14 -16.12
N THR A 37 -93.56 105.87 -14.98
CA THR A 37 -93.15 104.80 -14.05
C THR A 37 -93.28 103.41 -14.67
N LYS A 38 -94.35 103.13 -15.41
CA LYS A 38 -94.56 101.83 -16.08
C LYS A 38 -93.74 101.66 -17.35
N ARG A 39 -93.37 102.77 -18.00
CA ARG A 39 -92.48 102.80 -19.16
C ARG A 39 -91.01 102.77 -18.75
N ASP A 40 -90.71 103.06 -17.49
CA ASP A 40 -89.40 102.82 -16.91
C ASP A 40 -89.16 101.32 -16.74
N VAL A 41 -88.46 100.76 -17.72
CA VAL A 41 -88.04 99.35 -17.76
C VAL A 41 -86.56 99.20 -17.40
N SER A 42 -85.92 100.26 -16.89
CA SER A 42 -84.48 100.29 -16.57
C SER A 42 -84.08 99.12 -15.67
N SER A 43 -84.80 98.90 -14.56
CA SER A 43 -84.53 97.79 -13.64
C SER A 43 -84.63 96.41 -14.30
N LEU A 44 -85.50 96.24 -15.31
CA LEU A 44 -85.66 94.96 -16.01
C LEU A 44 -84.54 94.76 -17.03
N LEU A 45 -84.09 95.84 -17.67
CA LEU A 45 -82.90 95.83 -18.53
C LEU A 45 -81.63 95.54 -17.71
N ASP A 46 -81.48 96.18 -16.55
CA ASP A 46 -80.36 95.93 -15.62
C ASP A 46 -80.34 94.47 -15.16
N ALA A 47 -81.52 93.88 -14.87
CA ALA A 47 -81.62 92.47 -14.51
C ALA A 47 -81.28 91.52 -15.68
N ILE A 48 -81.64 91.87 -16.91
CA ILE A 48 -81.27 91.10 -18.11
C ILE A 48 -79.75 91.17 -18.34
N ASP A 49 -79.15 92.34 -18.19
CA ASP A 49 -77.71 92.52 -18.37
C ASP A 49 -76.92 91.81 -17.25
N ALA A 50 -77.43 91.82 -16.01
CA ALA A 50 -76.87 91.02 -14.92
C ALA A 50 -76.95 89.51 -15.21
N LEU A 51 -78.10 89.01 -15.69
CA LEU A 51 -78.25 87.59 -16.05
C LEU A 51 -77.31 87.19 -17.21
N ARG A 52 -77.13 88.07 -18.20
CA ARG A 52 -76.19 87.82 -19.30
C ARG A 52 -74.75 87.73 -18.78
N ALA A 53 -74.36 88.63 -17.89
CA ALA A 53 -73.04 88.59 -17.26
C ALA A 53 -72.84 87.30 -16.47
N GLU A 54 -73.85 86.83 -15.72
CA GLU A 54 -73.79 85.57 -14.97
C GLU A 54 -73.68 84.34 -15.89
N ILE A 55 -74.38 84.35 -17.04
CA ILE A 55 -74.26 83.30 -18.06
C ILE A 55 -72.86 83.31 -18.70
N GLU A 56 -72.31 84.48 -19.02
CA GLU A 56 -70.95 84.62 -19.52
C GLU A 56 -69.92 84.10 -18.50
N GLU A 57 -70.03 84.51 -17.23
CA GLU A 57 -69.15 84.06 -16.15
C GLU A 57 -69.22 82.54 -15.96
N THR A 58 -70.42 81.96 -15.99
CA THR A 58 -70.61 80.50 -15.88
C THR A 58 -70.06 79.77 -17.11
N GLY A 59 -70.23 80.35 -18.30
CA GLY A 59 -69.66 79.85 -19.54
C GLY A 59 -68.13 79.81 -19.50
N ASP A 60 -67.51 80.93 -19.10
CA ASP A 60 -66.07 81.05 -18.91
C ASP A 60 -65.54 80.05 -17.87
N ALA A 61 -66.26 79.85 -16.76
CA ALA A 61 -65.90 78.87 -15.74
C ALA A 61 -65.96 77.43 -16.26
N PHE A 62 -66.98 77.09 -17.06
CA PHE A 62 -67.11 75.76 -17.66
C PHE A 62 -66.04 75.50 -18.73
N ASP A 63 -65.70 76.51 -19.53
CA ASP A 63 -64.64 76.43 -20.52
C ASP A 63 -63.26 76.28 -19.87
N ALA A 64 -63.02 76.95 -18.74
CA ALA A 64 -61.79 76.77 -17.94
C ALA A 64 -61.70 75.35 -17.38
N TYR A 65 -62.78 74.85 -16.77
CA TYR A 65 -62.84 73.47 -16.27
C TYR A 65 -62.60 72.43 -17.36
N ASN A 66 -63.22 72.58 -18.53
CA ASN A 66 -63.02 71.64 -19.64
C ASN A 66 -61.58 71.65 -20.17
N GLN A 67 -60.92 72.81 -20.19
CA GLN A 67 -59.51 72.91 -20.57
C GLN A 67 -58.61 72.20 -19.55
N GLU A 68 -58.86 72.40 -18.25
CA GLU A 68 -58.14 71.72 -17.18
C GLU A 68 -58.35 70.20 -17.25
N PHE A 69 -59.60 69.74 -17.35
CA PHE A 69 -59.93 68.33 -17.50
C PHE A 69 -59.26 67.70 -18.73
N ALA A 70 -59.27 68.38 -19.88
CA ALA A 70 -58.59 67.90 -21.08
C ALA A 70 -57.07 67.80 -20.89
N ALA A 71 -56.47 68.76 -20.18
CA ALA A 71 -55.05 68.74 -19.83
C ALA A 71 -54.73 67.57 -18.89
N GLU A 72 -55.53 67.35 -17.84
CA GLU A 72 -55.38 66.22 -16.91
C GLU A 72 -55.53 64.87 -17.61
N VAL A 73 -56.53 64.71 -18.49
CA VAL A 73 -56.70 63.48 -19.26
C VAL A 73 -55.51 63.24 -20.20
N SER A 74 -54.99 64.28 -20.86
CA SER A 74 -53.79 64.16 -21.69
C SER A 74 -52.56 63.79 -20.87
N HIS A 75 -52.42 64.34 -19.67
CA HIS A 75 -51.35 64.00 -18.73
C HIS A 75 -51.45 62.53 -18.31
N LEU A 76 -52.62 62.09 -17.86
CA LEU A 76 -52.87 60.70 -17.45
C LEU A 76 -52.61 59.71 -18.58
N GLN A 77 -53.02 60.04 -19.81
CA GLN A 77 -52.73 59.20 -20.99
C GLN A 77 -51.22 59.07 -21.26
N THR A 78 -50.47 60.15 -21.03
CA THR A 78 -49.02 60.17 -21.16
C THR A 78 -48.38 59.29 -20.08
N GLU A 79 -48.77 59.46 -18.82
CA GLU A 79 -48.29 58.64 -17.69
C GLU A 79 -48.59 57.15 -17.88
N ILE A 80 -49.81 56.80 -18.35
CA ILE A 80 -50.16 55.41 -18.67
C ILE A 80 -49.29 54.87 -19.81
N GLY A 81 -48.97 55.70 -20.80
CA GLY A 81 -48.06 55.36 -21.89
C GLY A 81 -46.67 55.01 -21.37
N GLU A 82 -46.11 55.88 -20.52
CA GLU A 82 -44.81 55.71 -19.89
C GLU A 82 -44.76 54.47 -18.99
N GLN A 83 -45.79 54.25 -18.16
CA GLN A 83 -45.87 53.05 -17.32
C GLN A 83 -45.94 51.75 -18.13
N ARG A 84 -46.71 51.74 -19.23
CA ARG A 84 -46.78 50.57 -20.11
C ARG A 84 -45.44 50.28 -20.76
N GLU A 85 -44.69 51.30 -21.12
CA GLU A 85 -43.36 51.12 -21.69
C GLU A 85 -42.37 50.61 -20.65
N ALA A 86 -42.37 51.17 -19.44
CA ALA A 86 -41.54 50.66 -18.34
C ALA A 86 -41.84 49.19 -17.99
N LEU A 87 -43.12 48.78 -18.04
CA LEU A 87 -43.51 47.38 -17.84
C LEU A 87 -43.05 46.46 -18.99
N ARG A 88 -43.00 46.96 -20.23
CA ARG A 88 -42.43 46.19 -21.36
C ARG A 88 -40.93 46.04 -21.19
N GLU A 89 -40.23 47.12 -20.90
CA GLU A 89 -38.79 47.11 -20.68
C GLU A 89 -38.42 46.15 -19.54
N MET A 90 -39.15 46.19 -18.43
CA MET A 90 -38.94 45.25 -17.32
C MET A 90 -39.16 43.78 -17.76
N ARG A 91 -40.20 43.52 -18.56
CA ARG A 91 -40.44 42.17 -19.10
C ARG A 91 -39.31 41.71 -20.00
N ASP A 92 -38.85 42.55 -20.91
CA ASP A 92 -37.75 42.22 -21.84
C ASP A 92 -36.45 41.89 -21.06
N ILE A 93 -36.20 42.62 -19.96
CA ILE A 93 -35.07 42.32 -19.05
C ILE A 93 -35.26 40.95 -18.36
N PHE A 94 -36.45 40.65 -17.86
CA PHE A 94 -36.75 39.35 -17.23
C PHE A 94 -36.62 38.20 -18.21
N ASP A 95 -37.09 38.36 -19.44
CA ASP A 95 -36.99 37.33 -20.48
C ASP A 95 -35.52 37.06 -20.83
N ALA A 96 -34.71 38.12 -20.99
CA ALA A 96 -33.26 37.98 -21.22
C ALA A 96 -32.53 37.30 -20.04
N TYR A 97 -32.93 37.63 -18.80
CA TYR A 97 -32.40 36.96 -17.61
C TYR A 97 -32.79 35.48 -17.58
N ALA A 98 -34.04 35.15 -17.91
CA ALA A 98 -34.52 33.78 -17.96
C ALA A 98 -33.77 32.94 -19.00
N GLU A 99 -33.53 33.47 -20.20
CA GLU A 99 -32.72 32.81 -21.23
C GLU A 99 -31.28 32.56 -20.76
N THR A 100 -30.67 33.55 -20.09
CA THR A 100 -29.31 33.41 -19.53
C THR A 100 -29.30 32.35 -18.43
N PHE A 101 -30.27 32.38 -17.53
CA PHE A 101 -30.41 31.41 -16.45
C PHE A 101 -30.60 29.99 -16.99
N GLU A 102 -31.45 29.79 -18.00
CA GLU A 102 -31.64 28.50 -18.65
C GLU A 102 -30.34 27.97 -19.26
N SER A 103 -29.61 28.83 -19.98
CA SER A 103 -28.30 28.48 -20.54
C SER A 103 -27.26 28.13 -19.47
N ASP A 104 -27.22 28.88 -18.37
CA ASP A 104 -26.30 28.61 -17.26
C ASP A 104 -26.65 27.30 -16.56
N VAL A 105 -27.93 27.01 -16.35
CA VAL A 105 -28.40 25.75 -15.78
C VAL A 105 -28.04 24.57 -16.68
N GLU A 106 -28.24 24.68 -18.00
CA GLU A 106 -27.86 23.63 -18.95
C GLU A 106 -26.34 23.37 -18.90
N ALA A 107 -25.53 24.43 -18.90
CA ALA A 107 -24.08 24.32 -18.80
C ALA A 107 -23.60 23.72 -17.46
N LYS A 108 -24.32 23.97 -16.35
CA LYS A 108 -23.99 23.41 -15.03
C LYS A 108 -24.50 21.99 -14.84
N GLN A 109 -25.58 21.61 -15.53
CA GLN A 109 -26.11 20.25 -15.52
C GLN A 109 -25.35 19.32 -16.48
N ASP A 110 -24.61 19.86 -17.44
CA ASP A 110 -23.74 19.07 -18.30
C ASP A 110 -22.54 18.52 -17.51
N VAL A 111 -22.75 17.34 -16.94
CA VAL A 111 -21.74 16.56 -16.23
C VAL A 111 -21.11 15.48 -17.11
N SER A 112 -21.35 15.53 -18.43
CA SER A 112 -20.91 14.49 -19.37
C SER A 112 -19.39 14.31 -19.37
N ASP A 113 -18.64 15.42 -19.33
CA ASP A 113 -17.17 15.40 -19.26
C ASP A 113 -16.66 14.78 -17.95
N LEU A 114 -17.33 15.07 -16.82
CA LEU A 114 -16.98 14.47 -15.53
C LEU A 114 -17.24 12.96 -15.53
N LEU A 115 -18.38 12.53 -16.08
CA LEU A 115 -18.71 11.11 -16.20
C LEU A 115 -17.73 10.36 -17.11
N ALA A 116 -17.33 10.97 -18.23
CA ALA A 116 -16.30 10.43 -19.11
C ALA A 116 -14.94 10.30 -18.39
N ALA A 117 -14.52 11.33 -17.65
CA ALA A 117 -13.28 11.27 -16.87
C ALA A 117 -13.31 10.18 -15.78
N ILE A 118 -14.47 9.95 -15.14
CA ILE A 118 -14.65 8.86 -14.17
C ILE A 118 -14.55 7.49 -14.86
N GLU A 119 -15.10 7.34 -16.06
CA GLU A 119 -15.01 6.10 -16.84
C GLU A 119 -13.57 5.81 -17.27
N ASP A 120 -12.84 6.83 -17.75
CA ASP A 120 -11.42 6.73 -18.08
C ASP A 120 -10.59 6.32 -16.84
N LEU A 121 -10.82 6.95 -15.69
CA LEU A 121 -10.14 6.62 -14.44
C LEU A 121 -10.39 5.16 -14.02
N ARG A 122 -11.63 4.68 -14.13
CA ARG A 122 -11.96 3.27 -13.82
C ARG A 122 -11.22 2.31 -14.75
N ALA A 123 -11.16 2.61 -16.04
CA ALA A 123 -10.42 1.79 -17.00
C ALA A 123 -8.91 1.75 -16.69
N GLU A 124 -8.32 2.86 -16.25
CA GLU A 124 -6.93 2.92 -15.79
C GLU A 124 -6.70 2.08 -14.53
N MET A 125 -7.62 2.15 -13.56
CA MET A 125 -7.56 1.31 -12.34
C MET A 125 -7.65 -0.18 -12.68
N ASP A 126 -8.57 -0.58 -13.56
CA ASP A 126 -8.73 -1.96 -14.00
C ASP A 126 -7.45 -2.47 -14.70
N THR A 127 -6.89 -1.67 -15.61
CA THR A 127 -5.62 -2.00 -16.30
C THR A 127 -4.48 -2.17 -15.30
N THR A 128 -4.43 -1.33 -14.26
CA THR A 128 -3.40 -1.40 -13.22
C THR A 128 -3.57 -2.65 -12.37
N HIS A 129 -4.80 -3.01 -12.02
CA HIS A 129 -5.11 -4.23 -11.27
C HIS A 129 -4.69 -5.48 -12.04
N GLU A 130 -5.02 -5.57 -13.34
CA GLU A 130 -4.60 -6.67 -14.21
C GLU A 130 -3.07 -6.81 -14.29
N ALA A 131 -2.34 -5.69 -14.29
CA ALA A 131 -0.88 -5.70 -14.27
C ALA A 131 -0.31 -6.25 -12.95
N PHE A 132 -0.91 -5.89 -11.81
CA PHE A 132 -0.53 -6.44 -10.51
C PHE A 132 -0.83 -7.93 -10.39
N ASP A 133 -1.97 -8.40 -10.91
CA ASP A 133 -2.31 -9.82 -10.95
C ASP A 133 -1.32 -10.60 -11.81
N ALA A 134 -0.93 -10.07 -12.97
CA ALA A 134 0.07 -10.68 -13.83
C ALA A 134 1.42 -10.80 -13.11
N TYR A 135 1.89 -9.71 -12.47
CA TYR A 135 3.12 -9.71 -11.69
C TYR A 135 3.08 -10.71 -10.53
N THR A 136 1.96 -10.77 -9.82
CA THR A 136 1.77 -11.70 -8.69
C THR A 136 1.85 -13.14 -9.15
N ASN A 137 1.22 -13.47 -10.28
CA ASN A 137 1.26 -14.82 -10.85
C ASN A 137 2.67 -15.22 -11.33
N GLU A 138 3.39 -14.28 -11.96
CA GLU A 138 4.80 -14.47 -12.35
C GLU A 138 5.66 -14.72 -11.11
N PHE A 139 5.54 -13.87 -10.09
CA PHE A 139 6.28 -14.00 -8.84
C PHE A 139 6.04 -15.35 -8.16
N VAL A 140 4.79 -15.82 -8.06
CA VAL A 140 4.47 -17.13 -7.48
C VAL A 140 5.11 -18.27 -8.30
N THR A 141 5.09 -18.17 -9.62
CA THR A 141 5.70 -19.15 -10.52
C THR A 141 7.21 -19.20 -10.34
N ASP A 142 7.87 -18.04 -10.30
CA ASP A 142 9.31 -17.92 -10.12
C ASP A 142 9.76 -18.44 -8.75
N VAL A 143 9.02 -18.09 -7.69
CA VAL A 143 9.29 -18.61 -6.33
C VAL A 143 9.12 -20.13 -6.30
N ALA A 144 8.10 -20.68 -6.97
CA ALA A 144 7.92 -22.13 -7.05
C ALA A 144 9.10 -22.79 -7.79
N ALA A 145 9.55 -22.22 -8.90
CA ALA A 145 10.70 -22.72 -9.65
C ALA A 145 12.01 -22.64 -8.85
N LEU A 146 12.26 -21.54 -8.13
CA LEU A 146 13.45 -21.38 -7.28
C LEU A 146 13.44 -22.31 -6.05
N ARG A 147 12.26 -22.65 -5.54
CA ARG A 147 12.11 -23.59 -4.41
C ARG A 147 12.08 -25.04 -4.85
N ASP A 148 11.93 -25.32 -6.14
CA ASP A 148 11.98 -26.67 -6.66
C ASP A 148 13.42 -27.21 -6.63
N VAL A 149 13.70 -28.01 -5.61
CA VAL A 149 14.97 -28.71 -5.40
C VAL A 149 14.88 -30.19 -5.74
N SER A 150 13.82 -30.62 -6.44
CA SER A 150 13.55 -32.03 -6.72
C SER A 150 14.68 -32.68 -7.51
N ASP A 151 15.24 -31.99 -8.50
CA ASP A 151 16.37 -32.47 -9.30
C ASP A 151 17.64 -32.64 -8.45
N LEU A 152 17.90 -31.72 -7.52
CA LEU A 152 19.04 -31.82 -6.61
C LEU A 152 18.87 -33.02 -5.66
N LEU A 153 17.67 -33.22 -5.11
CA LEU A 153 17.38 -34.37 -4.26
C LEU A 153 17.52 -35.68 -5.03
N ALA A 154 17.03 -35.74 -6.27
CA ALA A 154 17.19 -36.92 -7.13
C ALA A 154 18.67 -37.22 -7.41
N ALA A 155 19.49 -36.20 -7.69
CA ALA A 155 20.93 -36.36 -7.88
C ALA A 155 21.65 -36.83 -6.61
N ILE A 156 21.23 -36.35 -5.43
CA ILE A 156 21.77 -36.83 -4.15
C ILE A 156 21.41 -38.31 -3.92
N GLU A 157 20.18 -38.70 -4.20
CA GLU A 157 19.74 -40.11 -4.09
C GLU A 157 20.52 -41.02 -5.04
N GLU A 158 20.75 -40.59 -6.29
CA GLU A 158 21.58 -41.32 -7.25
C GLU A 158 23.01 -41.49 -6.74
N LEU A 159 23.63 -40.40 -6.26
CA LEU A 159 24.98 -40.45 -5.71
C LEU A 159 25.08 -41.37 -4.48
N GLN A 160 24.07 -41.37 -3.60
CA GLN A 160 24.01 -42.28 -2.45
C GLN A 160 23.95 -43.75 -2.87
N LEU A 161 23.20 -44.07 -3.93
CA LEU A 161 23.16 -45.42 -4.49
C LEU A 161 24.52 -45.83 -5.08
N GLU A 162 25.19 -44.93 -5.80
CA GLU A 162 26.52 -45.19 -6.35
C GLU A 162 27.54 -45.44 -5.23
N PHE A 163 27.57 -44.62 -4.18
CA PHE A 163 28.44 -44.86 -3.02
C PHE A 163 28.13 -46.18 -2.34
N GLY A 164 26.85 -46.54 -2.19
CA GLY A 164 26.44 -47.83 -1.64
C GLY A 164 26.92 -49.01 -2.47
N ALA A 165 26.89 -48.90 -3.80
CA ALA A 165 27.41 -49.93 -4.70
C ALA A 165 28.94 -50.08 -4.57
N VAL A 166 29.67 -48.96 -4.57
CA VAL A 166 31.14 -48.97 -4.36
C VAL A 166 31.50 -49.58 -3.01
N GLN A 167 30.77 -49.24 -1.95
CA GLN A 167 30.97 -49.82 -0.63
C GLN A 167 30.80 -51.34 -0.65
N ALA A 168 29.75 -51.84 -1.30
CA ALA A 168 29.52 -53.28 -1.43
C ALA A 168 30.65 -53.98 -2.20
N GLU A 169 31.18 -53.37 -3.27
CA GLU A 169 32.34 -53.92 -4.00
C GLU A 169 33.60 -53.97 -3.11
N PHE A 170 33.83 -52.97 -2.25
CA PHE A 170 34.93 -52.98 -1.29
C PHE A 170 34.77 -54.03 -0.19
N ASP A 171 33.54 -54.23 0.30
CA ASP A 171 33.22 -55.27 1.26
C ASP A 171 33.48 -56.65 0.64
N ASP A 172 33.00 -56.90 -0.59
CA ASP A 172 33.26 -58.14 -1.35
C ASP A 172 34.76 -58.38 -1.55
N TYR A 173 35.52 -57.36 -1.96
CA TYR A 173 36.97 -57.44 -2.10
C TYR A 173 37.66 -57.79 -0.77
N THR A 174 37.21 -57.20 0.33
CA THR A 174 37.77 -57.44 1.67
C THR A 174 37.54 -58.89 2.09
N ASP A 175 36.33 -59.41 1.89
CA ASP A 175 35.99 -60.81 2.17
C ASP A 175 36.85 -61.78 1.34
N ASP A 176 37.03 -61.50 0.04
CA ASP A 176 37.88 -62.30 -0.85
C ASP A 176 39.36 -62.26 -0.41
N PHE A 177 39.87 -61.08 -0.04
CA PHE A 177 41.23 -60.90 0.45
C PHE A 177 41.47 -61.67 1.77
N ASP A 178 40.54 -61.58 2.72
CA ASP A 178 40.64 -62.33 3.98
C ASP A 178 40.66 -63.84 3.73
N ALA A 179 39.82 -64.34 2.82
CA ALA A 179 39.82 -65.74 2.42
C ALA A 179 41.15 -66.16 1.76
N ASP A 180 41.74 -65.32 0.91
CA ASP A 180 43.06 -65.56 0.32
C ASP A 180 44.17 -65.61 1.36
N ILE A 181 44.16 -64.70 2.34
CA ILE A 181 45.11 -64.70 3.46
C ILE A 181 44.98 -65.98 4.29
N GLU A 182 43.77 -66.46 4.56
CA GLU A 182 43.55 -67.74 5.25
C GLU A 182 44.09 -68.93 4.44
N ARG A 183 43.82 -68.99 3.13
CA ARG A 183 44.39 -70.02 2.24
C ARG A 183 45.91 -69.99 2.27
N PHE A 184 46.51 -68.81 2.18
CA PHE A 184 47.97 -68.64 2.23
C PHE A 184 48.54 -69.11 3.57
N ARG A 185 47.93 -68.71 4.70
CA ARG A 185 48.34 -69.16 6.05
C ARG A 185 48.29 -70.68 6.19
N ASN A 186 47.22 -71.31 5.69
CA ASN A 186 47.07 -72.76 5.69
C ASN A 186 48.14 -73.45 4.83
N ALA A 187 48.41 -72.93 3.63
CA ALA A 187 49.46 -73.46 2.76
C ALA A 187 50.85 -73.34 3.38
N VAL A 188 51.15 -72.21 4.04
CA VAL A 188 52.42 -72.02 4.78
C VAL A 188 52.51 -72.99 5.96
N ALA A 189 51.42 -73.21 6.70
CA ALA A 189 51.39 -74.16 7.80
C ALA A 189 51.64 -75.59 7.32
N GLU A 190 50.97 -76.02 6.24
CA GLU A 190 51.18 -77.33 5.61
C GLU A 190 52.63 -77.50 5.15
N GLN A 191 53.22 -76.49 4.49
CA GLN A 191 54.61 -76.53 4.07
C GLN A 191 55.57 -76.62 5.25
N ARG A 192 55.30 -75.89 6.34
CA ARG A 192 56.11 -75.93 7.57
C ARG A 192 56.06 -77.32 8.20
N ASP A 193 54.87 -77.91 8.28
CA ASP A 193 54.67 -79.23 8.85
C ASP A 193 55.34 -80.32 7.98
N ALA A 194 55.24 -80.23 6.65
CA ALA A 194 55.95 -81.11 5.72
C ALA A 194 57.47 -80.99 5.83
N VAL A 195 58.01 -79.78 5.98
CA VAL A 195 59.46 -79.56 6.23
C VAL A 195 59.89 -80.14 7.58
N ALA A 196 59.04 -80.05 8.59
CA ALA A 196 59.32 -80.64 9.90
C ALA A 196 59.34 -82.17 9.83
N GLU A 197 58.39 -82.78 9.12
CA GLU A 197 58.35 -84.23 8.85
C GLU A 197 59.59 -84.69 8.07
N TYR A 198 59.92 -84.01 6.95
CA TYR A 198 61.13 -84.30 6.18
C TYR A 198 62.40 -84.22 7.04
N ARG A 199 62.49 -83.19 7.91
CA ARG A 199 63.63 -83.03 8.81
C ARG A 199 63.73 -84.19 9.79
N GLU A 200 62.61 -84.65 10.35
CA GLU A 200 62.58 -85.77 11.28
C GLU A 200 62.92 -87.09 10.59
N GLU A 201 62.38 -87.34 9.40
CA GLU A 201 62.71 -88.53 8.61
C GLU A 201 64.18 -88.55 8.23
N PHE A 202 64.69 -87.48 7.60
CA PHE A 202 66.07 -87.41 7.15
C PHE A 202 67.06 -87.42 8.33
N HIS A 203 66.92 -86.52 9.30
CA HIS A 203 67.89 -86.40 10.39
C HIS A 203 67.66 -87.39 11.53
N GLY A 204 66.40 -87.62 11.91
CA GLY A 204 66.04 -88.46 13.05
C GLY A 204 66.09 -89.95 12.73
N VAL A 205 65.76 -90.35 11.49
CA VAL A 205 65.72 -91.76 11.08
C VAL A 205 66.91 -92.12 10.19
N GLU A 206 67.03 -91.51 9.01
CA GLU A 206 67.99 -91.96 8.00
C GLU A 206 69.45 -91.69 8.38
N VAL A 207 69.77 -90.44 8.77
CA VAL A 207 71.11 -90.06 9.23
C VAL A 207 71.48 -90.81 10.49
N GLN A 208 70.54 -90.98 11.43
CA GLN A 208 70.79 -91.75 12.65
C GLN A 208 71.07 -93.24 12.35
N ALA A 209 70.35 -93.83 11.39
CA ALA A 209 70.62 -95.19 10.93
C ALA A 209 72.00 -95.30 10.27
N MET A 210 72.39 -94.30 9.47
CA MET A 210 73.74 -94.24 8.87
C MET A 210 74.82 -94.11 9.95
N LEU A 211 74.63 -93.26 10.96
CA LEU A 211 75.56 -93.12 12.09
C LEU A 211 75.70 -94.41 12.87
N ASN A 212 74.59 -95.14 13.11
CA ASN A 212 74.63 -96.45 13.75
C ASN A 212 75.38 -97.47 12.88
N ALA A 213 75.14 -97.51 11.57
CA ALA A 213 75.85 -98.39 10.65
C ALA A 213 77.36 -98.08 10.59
N ILE A 214 77.75 -96.80 10.66
CA ILE A 214 79.15 -96.39 10.77
C ILE A 214 79.75 -96.88 12.08
N ALA A 215 79.03 -96.75 13.21
CA ALA A 215 79.49 -97.23 14.50
C ALA A 215 79.65 -98.75 14.52
N ASP A 216 78.70 -99.50 13.96
CA ASP A 216 78.77 -100.96 13.81
C ASP A 216 79.98 -101.37 12.94
N PHE A 217 80.18 -100.69 11.80
CA PHE A 217 81.33 -100.96 10.93
C PHE A 217 82.68 -100.61 11.58
N GLN A 218 82.73 -99.52 12.36
CA GLN A 218 83.92 -99.18 13.15
C GLN A 218 84.22 -100.28 14.18
N GLN A 219 83.18 -100.81 14.82
CA GLN A 219 83.32 -101.92 15.75
C GLN A 219 83.79 -103.20 15.03
N GLU A 220 83.26 -103.51 13.85
CA GLU A 220 83.77 -104.61 13.03
C GLU A 220 85.26 -104.43 12.65
N ILE A 221 85.69 -103.20 12.32
CA ILE A 221 87.11 -102.90 12.06
C ILE A 221 87.95 -103.11 13.32
N ASP A 222 87.48 -102.65 14.48
CA ASP A 222 88.21 -102.79 15.73
C ASP A 222 88.28 -104.25 16.18
N ASP A 223 87.20 -105.02 15.99
CA ASP A 223 87.19 -106.47 16.20
C ASP A 223 88.15 -107.18 15.24
N PHE A 224 88.11 -106.84 13.93
CA PHE A 224 89.05 -107.40 12.95
C PHE A 224 90.49 -107.02 13.25
N ARG A 225 90.75 -105.80 13.73
CA ARG A 225 92.08 -105.38 14.19
C ARG A 225 92.51 -106.19 15.40
N ALA A 226 91.64 -106.40 16.38
CA ALA A 226 91.93 -107.22 17.56
C ALA A 226 92.18 -108.69 17.18
N GLU A 227 91.42 -109.24 16.21
CA GLU A 227 91.68 -110.57 15.65
C GLU A 227 93.02 -110.62 14.91
N PHE A 228 93.37 -109.59 14.16
CA PHE A 228 94.66 -109.48 13.47
C PHE A 228 95.81 -109.36 14.47
N GLU A 229 95.69 -108.53 15.51
CA GLU A 229 96.64 -108.42 16.61
C GLU A 229 96.78 -109.76 17.34
N THR A 230 95.67 -110.46 17.62
CA THR A 230 95.71 -111.81 18.21
C THR A 230 96.42 -112.81 17.29
N THR A 231 96.17 -112.71 15.99
CA THR A 231 96.81 -113.57 14.98
C THR A 231 98.29 -113.24 14.85
N GLU A 232 98.65 -111.96 14.88
CA GLU A 232 100.03 -111.45 14.87
C GLU A 232 100.75 -111.90 16.14
N GLU A 233 100.17 -111.74 17.33
CA GLU A 233 100.71 -112.28 18.58
C GLU A 233 100.90 -113.80 18.51
N SER A 234 99.97 -114.52 17.88
CA SER A 234 100.08 -115.97 17.67
C SER A 234 101.18 -116.34 16.67
N PHE A 235 101.36 -115.52 15.63
CA PHE A 235 102.40 -115.68 14.62
C PHE A 235 103.78 -115.29 15.17
N ASP A 236 103.86 -114.25 15.98
CA ASP A 236 105.03 -113.85 16.75
C ASP A 236 105.40 -114.94 17.75
N ALA A 237 104.42 -115.53 18.44
CA ALA A 237 104.65 -116.69 19.29
C ALA A 237 105.18 -117.88 18.48
N PHE A 238 104.59 -118.18 17.32
CA PHE A 238 105.05 -119.22 16.40
C PHE A 238 106.46 -118.94 15.86
N ALA A 239 106.76 -117.72 15.43
CA ALA A 239 108.06 -117.30 14.92
C ALA A 239 109.11 -117.36 16.02
N ARG A 240 108.76 -116.98 17.25
CA ARG A 240 109.61 -117.07 18.45
C ARG A 240 109.91 -118.53 18.82
N ASP A 241 108.95 -119.45 18.61
CA ASP A 241 109.12 -120.90 18.83
C ASP A 241 109.88 -121.62 17.69
N PHE A 242 109.69 -121.17 16.44
CA PHE A 242 110.31 -121.76 15.25
C PHE A 242 111.75 -121.27 14.99
N TYR A 243 112.05 -120.00 15.27
CA TYR A 243 113.37 -119.42 15.02
C TYR A 243 114.28 -119.31 16.26
N GLY A 244 113.76 -119.44 17.48
CA GLY A 244 114.54 -119.27 18.70
C GLY A 244 114.97 -117.80 18.92
N ALA A 245 114.94 -117.37 20.18
CA ALA A 245 115.20 -115.97 20.54
C ALA A 245 116.64 -115.54 20.21
N GLU A 246 116.82 -114.76 19.12
CA GLU A 246 117.78 -113.64 19.00
C GLU A 246 117.69 -112.94 17.62
N ALA A 247 117.09 -111.75 17.60
CA ALA A 247 117.29 -110.57 16.71
C ALA A 247 116.04 -109.65 16.84
N SER A 248 115.83 -108.94 17.95
CA SER A 248 116.43 -107.64 18.28
C SER A 248 116.43 -106.64 17.12
N ASP A 249 115.37 -105.82 17.10
CA ASP A 249 115.42 -104.35 17.17
C ASP A 249 116.32 -103.58 16.17
N SER A 250 115.64 -102.88 15.27
CA SER A 250 115.96 -101.53 14.76
C SER A 250 114.67 -100.99 14.13
N GLY A 251 113.94 -100.02 14.69
CA GLY A 251 114.39 -98.67 15.02
C GLY A 251 114.58 -97.91 13.69
N ASP A 252 114.04 -96.73 13.42
CA ASP A 252 113.32 -95.69 14.15
C ASP A 252 113.04 -94.58 13.10
N ALA A 253 112.19 -93.62 13.46
CA ALA A 253 112.05 -92.27 12.90
C ALA A 253 111.35 -92.11 11.54
N LEU A 254 110.12 -91.59 11.49
CA LEU A 254 109.70 -90.18 11.67
C LEU A 254 110.29 -89.23 10.63
N GLU A 255 109.40 -88.54 9.90
CA GLU A 255 109.36 -87.09 9.63
C GLU A 255 108.32 -86.82 8.52
N THR A 256 107.12 -86.34 8.83
CA THR A 256 106.68 -84.92 8.95
C THR A 256 106.72 -84.12 7.64
N GLU A 257 105.53 -83.71 7.17
CA GLU A 257 105.19 -82.37 6.62
C GLU A 257 103.64 -82.28 6.65
N ALA A 258 103.04 -81.39 7.46
CA ALA A 258 102.67 -80.00 7.14
C ALA A 258 101.59 -79.95 6.02
N GLU A 259 100.41 -79.34 6.16
CA GLU A 259 100.06 -78.04 6.76
C GLU A 259 98.61 -78.00 7.32
N ALA A 260 98.38 -77.08 8.24
CA ALA A 260 97.09 -76.51 8.62
C ALA A 260 96.79 -75.25 7.75
N PRO A 261 95.86 -74.37 8.13
CA PRO A 261 94.40 -74.44 8.17
C PRO A 261 93.79 -73.46 7.14
N ASP A 262 92.47 -73.47 6.89
CA ASP A 262 91.77 -72.18 6.82
C ASP A 262 90.28 -72.29 7.12
N ALA A 263 89.83 -71.37 7.96
CA ALA A 263 88.47 -71.17 8.39
C ALA A 263 87.84 -70.07 7.54
N GLY A 264 86.57 -70.21 7.16
CA GLY A 264 85.90 -69.14 6.41
C GLY A 264 84.42 -69.40 6.14
N VAL A 265 83.64 -69.22 7.20
CA VAL A 265 82.19 -68.94 7.30
C VAL A 265 81.67 -67.96 6.19
N PRO A 266 80.36 -67.99 5.85
CA PRO A 266 79.84 -67.90 4.49
C PRO A 266 79.40 -66.49 4.06
N GLU A 267 79.25 -66.28 2.75
CA GLU A 267 78.59 -65.09 2.18
C GLU A 267 77.15 -65.41 1.74
N GLN A 268 76.24 -64.62 2.29
CA GLN A 268 74.84 -64.46 1.92
C GLN A 268 74.68 -63.66 0.62
N PRO A 269 73.51 -63.71 -0.02
CA PRO A 269 73.33 -63.33 -1.42
C PRO A 269 73.13 -61.83 -1.62
N ALA A 270 73.43 -61.44 -2.86
CA ALA A 270 73.34 -60.12 -3.44
C ALA A 270 71.95 -59.47 -3.33
N GLU A 271 71.95 -58.22 -2.88
CA GLU A 271 70.94 -57.22 -3.24
C GLU A 271 71.49 -56.37 -4.39
N GLU A 272 70.73 -56.12 -5.45
CA GLU A 272 70.78 -54.85 -6.19
C GLU A 272 69.58 -54.63 -7.13
N SER A 273 69.14 -53.36 -7.18
CA SER A 273 68.35 -52.65 -8.20
C SER A 273 66.81 -52.87 -8.16
N VAL A 274 65.94 -51.86 -8.22
CA VAL A 274 65.91 -50.63 -9.05
C VAL A 274 65.12 -49.49 -8.37
N GLU A 275 65.53 -48.26 -8.72
CA GLU A 275 65.03 -46.91 -8.39
C GLU A 275 63.56 -46.59 -8.76
N THR A 276 62.97 -45.56 -8.12
CA THR A 276 62.45 -44.28 -8.70
C THR A 276 61.58 -43.56 -7.64
N GLU A 277 61.97 -42.35 -7.20
CA GLU A 277 61.47 -41.02 -7.62
C GLU A 277 59.95 -40.79 -7.34
N ASN A 278 59.57 -39.93 -6.39
CA ASN A 278 59.44 -38.48 -6.57
C ASN A 278 58.36 -37.83 -5.66
N GLU A 279 58.72 -36.64 -5.17
CA GLU A 279 57.90 -35.45 -4.85
C GLU A 279 56.72 -35.53 -3.84
N GLU A 280 57.04 -35.04 -2.63
CA GLU A 280 56.09 -34.48 -1.66
C GLU A 280 55.49 -33.16 -2.20
N ALA A 281 54.16 -33.09 -2.26
CA ALA A 281 53.41 -31.88 -2.58
C ALA A 281 53.02 -31.12 -1.31
N GLU A 282 53.33 -29.83 -1.34
CA GLU A 282 53.10 -28.80 -0.34
C GLU A 282 51.60 -28.61 -0.05
N LEU A 283 51.25 -28.55 1.24
CA LEU A 283 49.93 -28.17 1.74
C LEU A 283 49.91 -26.64 1.93
N GLU A 284 49.28 -25.95 0.98
CA GLU A 284 49.01 -24.52 1.02
C GLU A 284 47.77 -24.26 1.90
N VAL A 285 47.98 -23.55 3.01
CA VAL A 285 46.92 -23.08 3.92
C VAL A 285 46.37 -21.78 3.35
N VAL A 286 45.17 -21.85 2.77
CA VAL A 286 44.42 -20.68 2.28
C VAL A 286 43.70 -20.00 3.44
N GLU A 287 43.78 -18.68 3.38
CA GLU A 287 43.39 -17.63 4.32
C GLU A 287 41.91 -17.67 4.70
N THR A 288 41.61 -17.54 6.00
CA THR A 288 40.29 -17.09 6.48
C THR A 288 40.37 -15.61 6.79
N GLU A 289 39.92 -14.77 5.87
CA GLU A 289 39.60 -13.37 6.16
C GLU A 289 38.29 -13.31 6.95
N THR A 290 38.37 -12.82 8.18
CA THR A 290 37.22 -12.43 8.97
C THR A 290 36.90 -10.97 8.64
N ASP A 291 35.93 -10.76 7.75
CA ASP A 291 35.28 -9.47 7.58
C ASP A 291 34.21 -9.31 8.67
N THR A 292 34.46 -8.40 9.60
CA THR A 292 33.46 -7.91 10.54
C THR A 292 32.85 -6.65 9.94
N GLU A 293 31.68 -6.78 9.31
CA GLU A 293 30.80 -5.65 9.04
C GLU A 293 29.49 -5.79 9.83
N ASP A 294 29.19 -4.68 10.50
CA ASP A 294 28.01 -4.37 11.30
C ASP A 294 26.71 -4.78 10.61
N THR A 295 25.86 -5.53 11.33
CA THR A 295 24.42 -5.47 11.10
C THR A 295 23.69 -5.27 12.43
N ASP A 296 23.16 -4.06 12.53
CA ASP A 296 22.27 -3.52 13.54
C ASP A 296 20.97 -4.33 13.57
N THR A 297 20.76 -5.12 14.63
CA THR A 297 19.52 -5.87 14.83
C THR A 297 18.43 -4.96 15.39
N GLY A 298 17.72 -4.27 14.49
CA GLY A 298 16.44 -3.64 14.77
C GLY A 298 15.36 -4.71 14.97
N SER A 299 14.81 -4.79 16.18
CA SER A 299 13.60 -5.57 16.49
C SER A 299 12.40 -5.02 15.71
N ILE A 300 11.90 -5.79 14.74
CA ILE A 300 10.59 -5.57 14.13
C ILE A 300 9.59 -6.38 14.94
N LYS A 301 8.66 -5.67 15.61
CA LYS A 301 7.46 -6.26 16.21
C LYS A 301 6.46 -6.56 15.10
N GLU A 302 5.95 -7.79 15.13
CA GLU A 302 4.81 -8.29 14.36
C GLU A 302 3.59 -7.38 14.57
N VAL A 303 2.93 -7.00 13.47
CA VAL A 303 1.58 -6.43 13.47
C VAL A 303 0.67 -7.51 12.91
N GLU A 304 -0.18 -8.07 13.77
CA GLU A 304 -1.30 -8.91 13.38
C GLU A 304 -2.42 -8.00 12.85
N GLU A 305 -2.86 -8.27 11.62
CA GLU A 305 -3.93 -7.55 10.94
C GLU A 305 -5.22 -8.39 11.06
N GLU A 306 -6.13 -7.97 11.94
CA GLU A 306 -7.47 -8.56 12.05
C GLU A 306 -8.44 -7.80 11.14
N LEU A 307 -9.04 -8.57 10.23
CA LEU A 307 -9.99 -8.20 9.20
C LEU A 307 -11.38 -8.45 9.77
N ILE A 308 -12.18 -7.40 10.00
CA ILE A 308 -13.61 -7.51 10.33
C ILE A 308 -14.40 -6.70 9.32
N ILE A 309 -15.09 -7.42 8.43
CA ILE A 309 -16.15 -6.93 7.57
C ILE A 309 -17.45 -7.36 8.25
N GLU A 310 -18.30 -6.42 8.63
CA GLU A 310 -19.75 -6.67 8.71
C GLU A 310 -20.53 -5.47 8.13
N GLU A 311 -21.40 -5.87 7.22
CA GLU A 311 -22.36 -5.17 6.39
C GLU A 311 -23.67 -5.02 7.16
N GLU A 312 -24.32 -3.85 7.17
CA GLU A 312 -25.80 -3.76 7.20
C GLU A 312 -26.29 -2.47 6.51
N ILE A 313 -27.23 -2.66 5.59
CA ILE A 313 -28.12 -1.67 4.99
C ILE A 313 -29.51 -1.93 5.60
N ASP A 314 -30.22 -0.91 6.11
CA ASP A 314 -31.65 -0.76 5.79
C ASP A 314 -32.26 0.64 6.06
N THR A 315 -32.87 1.11 4.97
CA THR A 315 -33.97 2.04 4.63
C THR A 315 -34.83 2.86 5.63
N GLU A 316 -35.23 4.04 5.10
CA GLU A 316 -36.53 4.76 5.18
C GLU A 316 -37.07 5.29 6.52
N ASP A 317 -37.33 6.61 6.63
CA ASP A 317 -38.68 7.22 6.43
C ASP A 317 -38.66 8.76 6.59
N THR A 318 -39.59 9.38 5.87
CA THR A 318 -39.89 10.78 5.54
C THR A 318 -40.35 11.70 6.70
N ARG A 319 -40.08 13.02 6.59
CA ARG A 319 -41.09 14.09 6.38
C ARG A 319 -40.56 15.52 6.57
N GLU A 320 -41.01 16.40 5.66
CA GLU A 320 -40.98 17.87 5.72
C GLU A 320 -41.76 18.45 6.92
N ALA A 321 -41.28 19.56 7.49
CA ALA A 321 -42.08 20.76 7.84
C ALA A 321 -41.20 21.90 8.40
N GLU A 322 -41.10 22.98 7.61
CA GLU A 322 -41.29 24.39 7.99
C GLU A 322 -40.68 24.98 9.29
N ASN A 323 -39.64 25.80 9.10
CA ASN A 323 -39.57 27.24 9.44
C ASN A 323 -40.06 27.73 10.82
N ALA A 324 -39.14 28.09 11.71
CA ALA A 324 -39.28 29.23 12.64
C ALA A 324 -37.92 29.63 13.25
N VAL A 325 -37.57 30.90 13.03
CA VAL A 325 -36.56 31.67 13.76
C VAL A 325 -36.97 31.79 15.23
N GLU A 326 -36.07 31.51 16.18
CA GLU A 326 -35.88 32.28 17.42
C GLU A 326 -34.41 32.19 17.87
N GLU A 327 -33.90 33.34 18.32
CA GLU A 327 -32.56 33.61 18.85
C GLU A 327 -32.40 33.10 20.29
N ASP A 328 -31.13 32.93 20.69
CA ASP A 328 -30.62 32.81 22.07
C ASP A 328 -31.16 31.65 22.92
N GLU A 329 -30.43 30.52 22.93
CA GLU A 329 -30.25 29.74 24.15
C GLU A 329 -28.79 29.30 24.29
N GLU A 330 -28.33 29.45 25.53
CA GLU A 330 -26.97 29.28 26.04
C GLU A 330 -26.40 27.91 25.65
N THR A 331 -25.11 27.88 25.37
CA THR A 331 -24.34 26.66 25.07
C THR A 331 -24.38 25.71 26.26
N GLU A 332 -25.35 24.79 26.22
CA GLU A 332 -25.37 23.57 27.04
C GLU A 332 -24.02 22.88 26.85
N ALA A 333 -23.28 22.76 27.96
CA ALA A 333 -22.04 22.03 27.99
C ALA A 333 -22.34 20.55 27.73
N ASP A 334 -21.96 20.06 26.55
CA ASP A 334 -21.95 18.64 26.22
C ASP A 334 -21.29 17.85 27.35
N GLU A 335 -22.09 17.04 28.06
CA GLU A 335 -21.67 16.18 29.17
C GLU A 335 -20.70 15.05 28.73
N ASP A 336 -20.35 14.99 27.43
CA ASP A 336 -19.45 14.01 26.80
C ASP A 336 -18.10 14.58 26.33
N ALA A 337 -17.78 15.85 26.59
CA ALA A 337 -16.49 16.42 26.22
C ALA A 337 -15.36 15.90 27.14
N PRO A 338 -14.29 15.26 26.61
CA PRO A 338 -13.14 14.84 27.40
C PRO A 338 -12.49 16.04 28.11
N GLU A 339 -12.30 15.94 29.44
CA GLU A 339 -11.73 17.00 30.27
C GLU A 339 -10.43 17.56 29.67
N GLY A 340 -10.38 18.88 29.42
CA GLY A 340 -9.20 19.56 28.90
C GLY A 340 -9.04 19.51 27.37
N MET A 341 -10.10 19.22 26.62
CA MET A 341 -10.11 19.32 25.17
C MET A 341 -11.22 20.25 24.65
N ILE A 342 -11.01 20.81 23.47
CA ILE A 342 -11.99 21.62 22.73
C ILE A 342 -12.33 20.92 21.42
N GLN A 343 -13.59 20.99 21.02
CA GLN A 343 -14.04 20.42 19.76
C GLN A 343 -13.81 21.40 18.62
N CYS A 344 -13.26 20.91 17.50
CA CYS A 344 -13.26 21.65 16.25
C CYS A 344 -14.65 21.56 15.62
N LEU A 345 -15.30 22.68 15.33
CA LEU A 345 -16.65 22.70 14.77
C LEU A 345 -16.71 22.30 13.28
N VAL A 346 -15.55 22.24 12.60
CA VAL A 346 -15.47 21.82 11.20
C VAL A 346 -15.43 20.29 11.08
N CYS A 347 -14.68 19.60 11.94
CA CYS A 347 -14.53 18.14 11.87
C CYS A 347 -15.19 17.36 13.02
N GLY A 348 -15.64 18.04 14.07
CA GLY A 348 -16.25 17.41 15.25
C GLY A 348 -15.28 16.69 16.19
N GLU A 349 -13.97 16.71 15.91
CA GLU A 349 -12.95 16.05 16.73
C GLU A 349 -12.45 16.93 17.88
N TYR A 350 -11.96 16.28 18.94
CA TYR A 350 -11.47 16.93 20.16
C TYR A 350 -9.94 17.12 20.15
N TYR A 351 -9.50 18.34 20.45
CA TYR A 351 -8.10 18.75 20.46
C TYR A 351 -7.71 19.45 21.76
N GLN A 352 -6.44 19.35 22.15
CA GLN A 352 -5.90 20.14 23.27
C GLN A 352 -5.73 21.62 22.92
N ALA A 353 -5.61 21.94 21.62
CA ALA A 353 -5.65 23.29 21.08
C ALA A 353 -5.96 23.21 19.58
N ILE A 354 -6.85 24.07 19.12
CA ILE A 354 -7.07 24.29 17.68
C ILE A 354 -5.93 25.20 17.22
N THR A 355 -5.07 24.65 16.37
CA THR A 355 -3.88 25.35 15.86
C THR A 355 -4.02 25.60 14.37
N GLU A 356 -3.28 26.58 13.87
CA GLU A 356 -3.30 26.95 12.45
C GLU A 356 -2.97 25.78 11.49
N PRO A 357 -2.04 24.86 11.79
CA PRO A 357 -1.83 23.67 10.96
C PRO A 357 -3.06 22.75 10.85
N HIS A 358 -3.92 22.71 11.86
CA HIS A 358 -5.16 21.94 11.82
C HIS A 358 -6.23 22.66 10.99
N LEU A 359 -6.40 23.98 11.15
CA LEU A 359 -7.36 24.72 10.33
C LEU A 359 -6.97 24.74 8.83
N GLN A 360 -5.67 24.66 8.53
CA GLN A 360 -5.19 24.48 7.17
C GLN A 360 -5.66 23.17 6.53
N THR A 361 -5.92 22.10 7.29
CA THR A 361 -6.52 20.87 6.72
C THR A 361 -7.98 21.06 6.33
N HIS A 362 -8.58 22.17 6.73
CA HIS A 362 -9.94 22.60 6.39
C HIS A 362 -9.95 23.80 5.44
N ASP A 363 -8.81 24.16 4.84
CA ASP A 363 -8.65 25.35 4.00
C ASP A 363 -9.07 26.66 4.69
N MET A 364 -8.93 26.72 6.01
CA MET A 364 -9.30 27.88 6.82
C MET A 364 -8.11 28.43 7.62
N THR A 365 -8.12 29.74 7.81
CA THR A 365 -7.26 30.43 8.78
C THR A 365 -7.95 30.53 10.14
N ILE A 366 -7.18 30.85 11.19
CA ILE A 366 -7.75 31.14 12.53
C ILE A 366 -8.77 32.30 12.46
N GLN A 367 -8.52 33.26 11.58
CA GLN A 367 -9.41 34.42 11.42
C GLN A 367 -10.73 34.02 10.76
N GLU A 368 -10.69 33.24 9.67
CA GLU A 368 -11.90 32.73 9.01
C GLU A 368 -12.71 31.81 9.94
N TYR A 369 -12.03 30.98 10.75
CA TYR A 369 -12.68 30.14 11.75
C TYR A 369 -13.44 30.97 12.80
N ARG A 370 -12.88 32.11 13.22
CA ARG A 370 -13.56 33.04 14.15
C ARG A 370 -14.65 33.86 13.49
N GLU A 371 -14.51 34.21 12.22
CA GLU A 371 -15.55 34.92 11.46
C GLU A 371 -16.77 34.02 11.21
N GLU A 372 -16.56 32.71 11.02
CA GLU A 372 -17.65 31.75 10.77
C GLU A 372 -18.32 31.24 12.07
N TYR A 373 -17.53 30.91 13.10
CA TYR A 373 -18.04 30.27 14.31
C TYR A 373 -18.11 31.18 15.56
N GLY A 374 -17.75 32.46 15.41
CA GLY A 374 -17.81 33.46 16.47
C GLY A 374 -16.43 33.91 16.96
N GLU A 375 -16.27 35.23 17.14
CA GLU A 375 -14.98 35.85 17.49
C GLU A 375 -14.44 35.38 18.86
N ASP A 376 -15.36 34.99 19.74
CA ASP A 376 -15.09 34.49 21.10
C ASP A 376 -14.87 32.96 21.16
N MET A 377 -14.74 32.27 20.03
CA MET A 377 -14.54 30.83 20.03
C MET A 377 -13.16 30.46 20.65
N PRO A 378 -13.13 29.64 21.72
CA PRO A 378 -11.91 29.26 22.42
C PRO A 378 -11.07 28.33 21.55
N LEU A 379 -9.81 28.71 21.33
CA LEU A 379 -8.84 27.89 20.60
C LEU A 379 -8.00 27.02 21.54
N ARG A 380 -8.16 27.23 22.85
CA ARG A 380 -7.60 26.42 23.92
C ARG A 380 -8.64 26.24 25.02
N PRO A 381 -8.58 25.13 25.78
CA PRO A 381 -9.44 24.92 26.95
C PRO A 381 -9.38 26.08 27.96
N ASP A 382 -8.22 26.72 28.10
CA ASP A 382 -8.01 27.86 29.00
C ASP A 382 -8.64 29.18 28.51
N ASP A 383 -9.05 29.25 27.23
CA ASP A 383 -9.73 30.42 26.66
C ASP A 383 -11.23 30.44 27.04
N LYS A 384 -11.76 29.34 27.58
CA LYS A 384 -13.08 29.26 28.20
C LYS A 384 -13.02 29.80 29.65
N ALA A 385 -12.83 31.10 29.83
CA ALA A 385 -12.75 31.74 31.16
C ALA A 385 -13.62 32.99 31.27
#